data_AF-A0AAV4AF34-F1
#
_entry.id   AF-A0AAV4AF34-F1
#
_cell.length_a   1.000
_cell.length_b   1.000
_cell.length_c   1.000
_cell.angle_alpha   90.00
_cell.angle_beta   90.00
_cell.angle_gamma   90.00
#
_symmetry.space_group_name_H-M   'P 1'
#
loop_
_entity.id
_entity.type
_entity.pdbx_description
1 polymer ?
#
loop_
_entity_poly.entity_id
_entity_poly.type
_entity_poly.pdbx_seq_one_letter_code
_entity_poly.pdbx_strand_id
1 'polypeptide(L)'
;MLDDFFCGFRMRFSTNYTTSWINLEIEIAMGCTMSPILFLMAMEVILKAAEGSAGPANLDGGCSMPPLKAFMDDTTIICSKEGETWRMSVRLDDLMSWCRMEFKPKKSRSLSVRRGKVDEATTFTVAEQQIPIVSQEPVKSLGRWYDYSMKDTRRGAETLELASESLLAINKCGLKGKFKIWRLQFHAYSQTFMATLSLRYLLLHSRSNTS
;
A
#
# COMPACT_ATOMS: atom_id res chain seq x y z
N MET A 1 2.33 29.04 12.48
CA MET A 1 1.20 28.63 11.60
C MET A 1 0.81 27.17 11.82
N LEU A 2 1.69 26.18 11.57
CA LEU A 2 1.37 24.76 11.86
C LEU A 2 1.26 24.49 13.36
N ASP A 3 2.20 25.03 14.14
CA ASP A 3 2.15 24.92 15.61
C ASP A 3 0.87 25.57 16.16
N ASP A 4 0.49 26.74 15.65
CA ASP A 4 -0.77 27.41 16.03
C ASP A 4 -2.02 26.60 15.63
N PHE A 5 -1.96 25.90 14.49
CA PHE A 5 -3.07 25.07 14.01
C PHE A 5 -3.26 23.82 14.87
N PHE A 6 -2.17 23.15 15.26
CA PHE A 6 -2.23 21.96 16.12
C PHE A 6 -2.24 22.27 17.62
N CYS A 7 -1.97 23.52 18.01
CA CYS A 7 -2.00 23.95 19.40
C CYS A 7 -3.41 23.71 19.99
N GLY A 8 -3.47 22.90 21.05
CA GLY A 8 -4.72 22.64 21.75
C GLY A 8 -5.65 21.63 21.05
N PHE A 9 -5.16 20.85 20.08
CA PHE A 9 -5.94 19.73 19.53
C PHE A 9 -6.32 18.76 20.65
N ARG A 10 -7.62 18.61 20.84
CA ARG A 10 -8.22 17.73 21.83
C ARG A 10 -9.19 16.79 21.13
N MET A 11 -9.10 15.52 21.49
CA MET A 11 -10.00 14.49 20.99
C MET A 11 -10.89 14.00 22.13
N ARG A 12 -12.12 13.61 21.79
CA ARG A 12 -13.00 12.84 22.67
C ARG A 12 -13.67 11.75 21.85
N PHE A 13 -13.94 10.61 22.48
CA PHE A 13 -14.62 9.49 21.83
C PHE A 13 -16.01 9.34 22.44
N SER A 14 -17.02 9.15 21.60
CA SER A 14 -18.38 8.86 22.02
C SER A 14 -18.79 7.51 21.47
N THR A 15 -19.02 6.56 22.37
CA THR A 15 -19.67 5.28 22.08
C THR A 15 -20.94 5.20 22.96
N ASN A 16 -21.02 4.26 23.90
CA ASN A 16 -22.07 4.19 24.93
C ASN A 16 -21.85 5.17 26.10
N TYR A 17 -20.62 5.68 26.22
CA TYR A 17 -20.25 6.78 27.10
C TYR A 17 -19.30 7.70 26.34
N THR A 18 -19.15 8.94 26.82
CA THR A 18 -18.24 9.93 26.23
C THR A 18 -17.05 10.13 27.14
N THR A 19 -15.84 10.01 26.58
CA THR A 19 -14.60 10.25 27.32
C THR A 19 -14.43 11.74 27.64
N SER A 20 -13.62 12.06 28.66
CA SER A 20 -13.11 13.43 28.84
C SER A 20 -12.26 13.85 27.63
N TRP A 21 -11.98 15.15 27.53
CA TRP A 21 -11.05 15.66 26.52
C TRP A 21 -9.65 15.11 26.76
N ILE A 22 -9.02 14.61 25.71
CA ILE A 22 -7.66 14.07 25.70
C ILE A 22 -6.83 14.95 24.77
N ASN A 23 -5.68 15.45 25.25
CA ASN A 23 -4.74 16.17 24.38
C ASN A 23 -4.04 15.18 23.46
N LEU A 24 -3.95 15.51 22.17
CA LEU A 24 -3.30 14.66 21.18
C LEU A 24 -1.80 15.03 21.10
N GLU A 25 -0.96 14.32 21.85
CA GLU A 25 0.48 14.63 21.97
C GLU A 25 1.35 13.94 20.91
N ILE A 26 0.90 12.77 20.44
CA ILE A 26 1.59 11.94 19.45
C ILE A 26 0.53 11.59 18.40
N GLU A 27 0.94 11.53 17.13
CA GLU A 27 0.10 11.29 15.94
C GLU A 27 -0.53 12.54 15.30
N ILE A 28 -1.05 12.33 14.10
CA ILE A 28 -1.75 13.35 13.32
C ILE A 28 -3.25 13.04 13.41
N ALA A 29 -4.07 14.05 13.74
CA ALA A 29 -5.51 13.87 13.94
C ALA A 29 -6.21 13.28 12.70
N MET A 30 -6.75 12.06 12.82
CA MET A 30 -7.53 11.42 11.75
C MET A 30 -8.81 12.22 11.45
N GLY A 31 -9.10 12.43 10.17
CA GLY A 31 -10.28 13.19 9.72
C GLY A 31 -10.08 14.70 9.60
N CYS A 32 -8.91 15.23 9.97
CA CYS A 32 -8.56 16.62 9.67
C CYS A 32 -8.03 16.74 8.23
N THR A 33 -8.43 17.79 7.52
CA THR A 33 -8.09 18.02 6.10
C THR A 33 -6.60 18.22 5.85
N MET A 34 -5.87 18.77 6.83
CA MET A 34 -4.42 19.00 6.72
C MET A 34 -3.60 17.74 6.99
N SER A 35 -4.16 16.78 7.74
CA SER A 35 -3.47 15.59 8.21
C SER A 35 -2.88 14.73 7.08
N PRO A 36 -3.60 14.43 5.98
CA PRO A 36 -3.03 13.63 4.89
C PRO A 36 -1.82 14.30 4.23
N ILE A 37 -1.83 15.63 4.09
CA ILE A 37 -0.74 16.37 3.44
C ILE A 37 0.52 16.33 4.32
N LEU A 38 0.36 16.54 5.64
CA LEU A 38 1.47 16.47 6.60
C LEU A 38 2.07 15.08 6.68
N PHE A 39 1.21 14.06 6.71
CA PHE A 39 1.64 12.67 6.67
C PHE A 39 2.44 12.36 5.39
N LEU A 40 1.93 12.78 4.22
CA LEU A 40 2.63 12.59 2.94
C LEU A 40 3.99 13.28 2.92
N MET A 41 4.09 14.51 3.43
CA MET A 41 5.37 15.23 3.50
C MET A 41 6.38 14.51 4.41
N ALA A 42 5.95 14.06 5.59
CA ALA A 42 6.81 13.34 6.52
C ALA A 42 7.27 12.00 5.94
N MET A 43 6.33 11.22 5.37
CA MET A 43 6.65 9.95 4.72
C MET A 43 7.62 10.16 3.56
N GLU A 44 7.39 11.12 2.66
CA GLU A 44 8.27 11.35 1.50
C GLU A 44 9.73 11.61 1.92
N VAL A 45 9.96 12.36 3.01
CA VAL A 45 11.31 12.58 3.55
C VAL A 45 11.96 11.27 4.00
N ILE A 46 11.21 10.42 4.72
CA ILE A 46 11.67 9.11 5.20
C ILE A 46 12.00 8.20 4.00
N LEU A 47 11.11 8.15 3.02
CA LEU A 47 11.26 7.31 1.83
C LEU A 47 12.46 7.74 1.00
N LYS A 48 12.66 9.04 0.80
CA LYS A 48 13.83 9.58 0.09
C LYS A 48 15.15 9.29 0.83
N ALA A 49 15.13 9.32 2.16
CA ALA A 49 16.30 8.95 2.97
C ALA A 49 16.63 7.45 2.89
N ALA A 50 15.63 6.58 2.67
CA ALA A 50 15.81 5.15 2.46
C ALA A 50 16.25 4.80 1.03
N GLU A 51 15.73 5.50 0.02
CA GLU A 51 15.94 5.25 -1.42
C GLU A 51 17.43 5.23 -1.81
N GLY A 52 18.29 5.99 -1.12
CA GLY A 52 19.74 5.98 -1.34
C GLY A 52 20.45 4.65 -1.08
N SER A 53 19.76 3.65 -0.52
CA SER A 53 20.33 2.35 -0.15
C SER A 53 20.24 1.28 -1.25
N ALA A 54 19.47 1.53 -2.31
CA ALA A 54 19.25 0.59 -3.40
C ALA A 54 19.22 1.32 -4.76
N GLY A 55 19.73 0.65 -5.80
CA GLY A 55 19.58 1.13 -7.17
C GLY A 55 18.15 0.89 -7.68
N PRO A 56 17.74 1.54 -8.78
CA PRO A 56 16.44 1.30 -9.37
C PRO A 56 16.33 -0.15 -9.85
N ALA A 57 15.14 -0.73 -9.69
CA ALA A 57 14.86 -2.09 -10.13
C ALA A 57 14.74 -2.09 -11.66
N ASN A 58 15.65 -2.80 -12.32
CA ASN A 58 15.55 -3.03 -13.75
C ASN A 58 14.50 -4.09 -14.00
N LEU A 59 13.51 -3.71 -14.80
CA LEU A 59 12.50 -4.58 -15.33
C LEU A 59 12.91 -4.87 -16.77
N ASP A 60 12.86 -6.14 -17.16
CA ASP A 60 13.24 -6.54 -18.52
C ASP A 60 12.50 -5.68 -19.56
N GLY A 61 13.17 -5.36 -20.67
CA GLY A 61 12.62 -4.49 -21.72
C GLY A 61 12.89 -2.99 -21.55
N GLY A 62 13.97 -2.62 -20.86
CA GLY A 62 14.43 -1.22 -20.73
C GLY A 62 13.59 -0.36 -19.79
N CYS A 63 12.69 -0.97 -19.03
CA CYS A 63 11.88 -0.28 -18.02
C CYS A 63 12.62 -0.31 -16.68
N SER A 64 12.66 0.81 -15.97
CA SER A 64 13.23 0.89 -14.63
C SER A 64 12.19 1.44 -13.66
N MET A 65 12.11 0.87 -12.47
CA MET A 65 11.24 1.36 -11.41
C MET A 65 12.06 1.86 -10.23
N PRO A 66 11.60 2.94 -9.55
CA PRO A 66 12.21 3.34 -8.30
C PRO A 66 12.14 2.17 -7.30
N PRO A 67 13.17 1.99 -6.48
CA PRO A 67 13.26 0.85 -5.59
C PRO A 67 12.21 0.89 -4.47
N LEU A 68 11.62 2.07 -4.26
CA LEU A 68 10.63 2.29 -3.25
C LEU A 68 9.38 2.96 -3.82
N LYS A 69 8.21 2.46 -3.41
CA LYS A 69 6.91 3.08 -3.67
C LYS A 69 6.10 3.06 -2.40
N ALA A 70 5.31 4.09 -2.17
CA ALA A 70 4.37 4.08 -1.06
C ALA A 70 3.01 4.60 -1.47
N PHE A 71 1.99 4.11 -0.78
CA PHE A 71 0.64 4.64 -0.81
C PHE A 71 0.15 4.73 0.63
N MET A 72 0.09 5.94 1.17
CA MET A 72 -0.19 6.15 2.58
C MET A 72 0.83 5.39 3.46
N ASP A 73 0.36 4.53 4.37
CA ASP A 73 1.19 3.68 5.24
C ASP A 73 1.72 2.42 4.54
N ASP A 74 1.13 2.01 3.41
CA ASP A 74 1.61 0.87 2.64
C ASP A 74 2.88 1.23 1.85
N THR A 75 4.00 0.60 2.19
CA THR A 75 5.27 0.77 1.48
C THR A 75 5.65 -0.52 0.74
N THR A 76 6.07 -0.40 -0.50
CA THR A 76 6.52 -1.48 -1.37
C THR A 76 7.97 -1.28 -1.75
N ILE A 77 8.78 -2.30 -1.46
CA ILE A 77 10.19 -2.40 -1.86
C ILE A 77 10.27 -3.27 -3.12
N ILE A 78 10.92 -2.76 -4.16
CA ILE A 78 11.17 -3.48 -5.40
C ILE A 78 12.66 -3.37 -5.71
N CYS A 79 13.41 -4.47 -5.66
CA CYS A 79 14.83 -4.50 -6.04
C CYS A 79 15.13 -5.71 -6.91
N SER A 80 16.17 -5.62 -7.72
CA SER A 80 16.61 -6.72 -8.59
C SER A 80 17.43 -7.77 -7.83
N LYS A 81 18.01 -7.43 -6.67
CA LYS A 81 18.85 -8.32 -5.86
C LYS A 81 18.34 -8.43 -4.44
N GLU A 82 18.39 -9.65 -3.90
CA GLU A 82 18.03 -9.97 -2.51
C GLU A 82 18.81 -9.10 -1.49
N GLY A 83 20.12 -8.94 -1.68
CA GLY A 83 20.95 -8.14 -0.77
C GLY A 83 20.61 -6.64 -0.77
N GLU A 84 20.09 -6.10 -1.87
CA GLU A 84 19.63 -4.71 -1.95
C GLU A 84 18.29 -4.55 -1.22
N THR A 85 17.36 -5.51 -1.41
CA THR A 85 16.10 -5.58 -0.65
C THR A 85 16.37 -5.63 0.84
N TRP A 86 17.26 -6.51 1.30
CA TRP A 86 17.63 -6.64 2.71
C TRP A 86 18.17 -5.33 3.29
N ARG A 87 19.16 -4.71 2.64
CA ARG A 87 19.75 -3.44 3.10
C ARG A 87 18.72 -2.33 3.19
N MET A 88 17.82 -2.25 2.21
CA MET A 88 16.76 -1.25 2.20
C MET A 88 15.73 -1.53 3.30
N SER A 89 15.34 -2.79 3.53
CA SER A 89 14.45 -3.16 4.64
C SER A 89 15.03 -2.76 6.00
N VAL A 90 16.30 -3.05 6.25
CA VAL A 90 16.98 -2.66 7.51
C VAL A 90 17.05 -1.14 7.65
N ARG A 91 17.48 -0.44 6.59
CA ARG A 91 17.57 1.03 6.63
C ARG A 91 16.21 1.69 6.90
N LEU A 92 15.16 1.15 6.30
CA LEU A 92 13.83 1.69 6.41
C LEU A 92 13.22 1.41 7.79
N ASP A 93 13.49 0.24 8.37
CA ASP A 93 13.15 -0.09 9.76
C ASP A 93 13.82 0.88 10.76
N ASP A 94 15.12 1.16 10.58
CA ASP A 94 15.83 2.16 11.38
C ASP A 94 15.18 3.54 11.30
N LEU A 95 14.89 4.02 10.09
CA LEU A 95 14.28 5.34 9.89
C LEU A 95 12.87 5.42 10.49
N MET A 96 12.08 4.36 10.37
CA MET A 96 10.73 4.31 10.95
C MET A 96 10.80 4.31 12.47
N SER A 97 11.72 3.55 13.06
CA SER A 97 11.99 3.55 14.51
C SER A 97 12.40 4.94 15.01
N TRP A 98 13.25 5.66 14.28
CA TRP A 98 13.60 7.07 14.57
C TRP A 98 12.38 7.99 14.57
N CYS A 99 11.43 7.74 13.67
CA CYS A 99 10.16 8.46 13.59
C CYS A 99 9.09 7.95 14.56
N ARG A 100 9.43 7.03 15.47
CA ARG A 100 8.49 6.37 16.41
C ARG A 100 7.33 5.65 15.70
N MET A 101 7.59 5.14 14.50
CA MET A 101 6.68 4.31 13.72
C MET A 101 7.22 2.88 13.66
N GLU A 102 6.33 1.91 13.49
CA GLU A 102 6.70 0.50 13.46
C GLU A 102 5.98 -0.21 12.31
N PHE A 103 6.70 -1.07 11.59
CA PHE A 103 6.06 -1.98 10.67
C PHE A 103 5.31 -3.08 11.42
N LYS A 104 4.33 -3.67 10.74
CA LYS A 104 3.63 -4.85 11.24
C LYS A 104 4.05 -6.05 10.39
N PRO A 105 5.09 -6.82 10.79
CA PRO A 105 5.63 -7.90 9.97
C PRO A 105 4.57 -8.92 9.52
N LYS A 106 3.61 -9.22 10.41
CA LYS A 106 2.45 -10.08 10.12
C LYS A 106 1.51 -9.56 9.05
N LYS A 107 1.48 -8.25 8.79
CA LYS A 107 0.71 -7.61 7.71
C LYS A 107 1.52 -7.42 6.43
N SER A 108 2.85 -7.44 6.52
CA SER A 108 3.74 -7.35 5.37
C SER A 108 3.81 -8.68 4.63
N ARG A 109 4.16 -8.64 3.34
CA ARG A 109 4.46 -9.84 2.54
C ARG A 109 5.71 -9.66 1.71
N SER A 110 6.42 -10.76 1.50
CA SER A 110 7.54 -10.82 0.57
C SER A 110 7.25 -11.73 -0.61
N LEU A 111 7.76 -11.35 -1.78
CA LEU A 111 7.74 -12.15 -2.99
C LEU A 111 9.12 -12.07 -3.65
N SER A 112 9.75 -13.23 -3.81
CA SER A 112 11.01 -13.36 -4.53
C SER A 112 10.77 -14.16 -5.81
N VAL A 113 11.36 -13.72 -6.92
CA VAL A 113 11.23 -14.38 -8.22
C VAL A 113 12.63 -14.65 -8.77
N ARG A 114 12.92 -15.91 -9.08
CA ARG A 114 14.20 -16.35 -9.65
C ARG A 114 13.94 -17.12 -10.93
N ARG A 115 14.49 -16.65 -12.05
CA ARG A 115 14.32 -17.28 -13.39
C ARG A 115 12.84 -17.49 -13.76
N GLY A 116 12.00 -16.49 -13.50
CA GLY A 116 10.58 -16.51 -13.82
C GLY A 116 9.71 -17.43 -12.94
N LYS A 117 10.26 -18.00 -11.87
CA LYS A 117 9.53 -18.81 -10.88
C LYS A 117 9.60 -18.17 -9.51
N VAL A 118 8.54 -18.34 -8.73
CA VAL A 118 8.51 -17.91 -7.32
C VAL A 118 9.57 -18.70 -6.55
N ASP A 119 10.40 -17.98 -5.80
CA ASP A 119 11.46 -18.52 -4.95
C ASP A 119 11.02 -18.44 -3.49
N GLU A 120 10.68 -19.58 -2.91
CA GLU A 120 10.18 -19.69 -1.52
C GLU A 120 11.31 -19.81 -0.49
N ALA A 121 12.56 -20.01 -0.93
CA ALA A 121 13.70 -20.13 -0.01
C ALA A 121 14.17 -18.76 0.48
N THR A 122 13.96 -17.71 -0.32
CA THR A 122 14.37 -16.36 0.02
C THR A 122 13.36 -15.73 0.98
N THR A 123 13.83 -15.34 2.16
CA THR A 123 13.00 -14.75 3.21
C THR A 123 13.61 -13.45 3.71
N PHE A 124 12.77 -12.53 4.18
CA PHE A 124 13.19 -11.23 4.69
C PHE A 124 12.65 -11.02 6.09
N THR A 125 13.36 -10.20 6.87
CA THR A 125 12.94 -9.82 8.23
C THR A 125 12.82 -8.31 8.34
N VAL A 126 11.85 -7.85 9.13
CA VAL A 126 11.66 -6.45 9.53
C VAL A 126 11.26 -6.46 11.01
N ALA A 127 11.76 -5.51 11.80
CA ALA A 127 11.54 -5.47 13.25
C ALA A 127 11.87 -6.82 13.93
N GLU A 128 12.99 -7.42 13.53
CA GLU A 128 13.49 -8.73 14.01
C GLU A 128 12.53 -9.92 13.79
N GLN A 129 11.45 -9.75 13.02
CA GLN A 129 10.49 -10.80 12.72
C GLN A 129 10.51 -11.14 11.22
N GLN A 130 10.34 -12.43 10.91
CA GLN A 130 10.25 -12.89 9.54
C GLN A 130 8.93 -12.44 8.89
N ILE A 131 9.03 -11.91 7.67
CA ILE A 131 7.87 -11.54 6.85
C ILE A 131 7.31 -12.81 6.19
N PRO A 132 5.98 -13.05 6.26
CA PRO A 132 5.35 -14.15 5.56
C PRO A 132 5.48 -14.03 4.04
N ILE A 133 5.67 -15.17 3.36
CA ILE A 133 5.77 -15.23 1.90
C ILE A 133 4.36 -15.23 1.30
N VAL A 134 4.18 -14.59 0.14
CA VAL A 134 2.90 -14.54 -0.59
C VAL A 134 2.36 -15.95 -0.93
N SER A 135 3.22 -16.95 -1.12
CA SER A 135 2.77 -18.32 -1.40
C SER A 135 2.12 -19.00 -0.19
N GLN A 136 2.54 -18.64 1.03
CA GLN A 136 1.95 -19.13 2.28
C GLN A 136 0.71 -18.34 2.64
N GLU A 137 0.79 -17.01 2.57
CA GLU A 137 -0.30 -16.10 2.91
C GLU A 137 -0.52 -15.08 1.78
N PRO A 138 -1.45 -15.35 0.85
CA PRO A 138 -1.82 -14.42 -0.20
C PRO A 138 -2.25 -13.06 0.39
N VAL A 139 -1.96 -11.98 -0.34
CA VAL A 139 -2.25 -10.62 0.12
C VAL A 139 -3.06 -9.84 -0.88
N LYS A 140 -3.97 -9.02 -0.37
CA LYS A 140 -4.71 -8.04 -1.15
C LYS A 140 -4.07 -6.67 -0.96
N SER A 141 -3.54 -6.08 -2.03
CA SER A 141 -3.00 -4.72 -2.04
C SER A 141 -3.71 -3.88 -3.10
N LEU A 142 -4.17 -2.68 -2.73
CA LEU A 142 -4.91 -1.74 -3.60
C LEU A 142 -6.08 -2.39 -4.37
N GLY A 143 -6.78 -3.33 -3.74
CA GLY A 143 -7.90 -4.04 -4.36
C GLY A 143 -7.52 -5.30 -5.15
N ARG A 144 -6.23 -5.59 -5.35
CA ARG A 144 -5.73 -6.74 -6.11
C ARG A 144 -5.17 -7.83 -5.22
N TRP A 145 -5.54 -9.08 -5.52
CA TRP A 145 -4.95 -10.27 -4.90
C TRP A 145 -3.65 -10.68 -5.57
N TYR A 146 -2.62 -10.91 -4.76
CA TYR A 146 -1.35 -11.50 -5.15
C TYR A 146 -1.26 -12.90 -4.53
N ASP A 147 -1.07 -13.91 -5.38
CA ASP A 147 -0.96 -15.32 -5.01
C ASP A 147 0.24 -15.98 -5.71
N TYR A 148 0.55 -17.22 -5.33
CA TYR A 148 1.68 -17.97 -5.89
C TYR A 148 1.59 -18.17 -7.41
N SER A 149 0.38 -18.13 -7.98
CA SER A 149 0.18 -18.44 -9.39
C SER A 149 0.76 -17.36 -10.29
N MET A 150 0.82 -16.11 -9.80
CA MET A 150 1.25 -14.92 -10.54
C MET A 150 0.56 -14.77 -11.91
N LYS A 151 -0.56 -15.47 -12.12
CA LYS A 151 -1.31 -15.48 -13.38
C LYS A 151 -2.38 -14.40 -13.35
N ASP A 152 -2.57 -13.78 -14.50
CA ASP A 152 -3.58 -12.73 -14.71
C ASP A 152 -4.86 -13.23 -15.38
N THR A 153 -5.00 -14.54 -15.56
CA THR A 153 -6.13 -15.14 -16.30
C THR A 153 -7.48 -14.93 -15.63
N ARG A 154 -7.54 -14.75 -14.31
CA ARG A 154 -8.80 -14.57 -13.56
C ARG A 154 -9.21 -13.10 -13.36
N ARG A 155 -8.37 -12.14 -13.76
CA ARG A 155 -8.57 -10.72 -13.40
C ARG A 155 -9.76 -10.06 -14.05
N GLY A 156 -10.06 -10.42 -15.30
CA GLY A 156 -11.25 -9.90 -15.97
C GLY A 156 -12.52 -10.28 -15.19
N ALA A 157 -12.60 -11.53 -14.74
CA ALA A 157 -13.71 -12.02 -13.93
C ALA A 157 -13.76 -11.32 -12.55
N GLU A 158 -12.62 -11.21 -11.85
CA GLU A 158 -12.55 -10.54 -10.53
C GLU A 158 -12.94 -9.06 -10.62
N THR A 159 -12.52 -8.36 -11.69
CA THR A 159 -12.87 -6.95 -11.90
C THR A 159 -14.36 -6.77 -12.16
N LEU A 160 -14.95 -7.68 -12.95
CA LEU A 160 -16.39 -7.69 -13.20
C LEU A 160 -17.19 -7.99 -11.94
N GLU A 161 -16.73 -8.95 -11.13
CA GLU A 161 -17.35 -9.29 -9.85
C GLU A 161 -17.31 -8.11 -8.89
N LEU A 162 -16.13 -7.50 -8.70
CA LEU A 162 -15.97 -6.30 -7.85
C LEU A 162 -16.87 -5.15 -8.31
N ALA A 163 -16.97 -4.92 -9.63
CA ALA A 163 -17.84 -3.88 -10.18
C ALA A 163 -19.32 -4.20 -9.91
N SER A 164 -19.74 -5.45 -10.10
CA SER A 164 -21.09 -5.91 -9.84
C SER A 164 -21.47 -5.76 -8.37
N GLU A 165 -20.63 -6.22 -7.45
CA GLU A 165 -20.82 -6.08 -6.00
C GLU A 165 -20.91 -4.61 -5.58
N SER A 166 -20.02 -3.77 -6.10
CA SER A 166 -20.01 -2.33 -5.83
C SER A 166 -21.30 -1.65 -6.29
N LEU A 167 -21.79 -1.99 -7.48
CA LEU A 167 -23.05 -1.47 -8.01
C LEU A 167 -24.25 -1.95 -7.18
N LEU A 168 -24.27 -3.22 -6.80
CA LEU A 168 -25.31 -3.77 -5.93
C LEU A 168 -25.32 -3.09 -4.56
N ALA A 169 -24.16 -2.82 -3.98
CA ALA A 169 -24.03 -2.11 -2.71
C ALA A 169 -24.54 -0.66 -2.81
N ILE A 170 -24.22 0.05 -3.90
CA ILE A 170 -24.74 1.40 -4.18
C ILE A 170 -26.25 1.35 -4.39
N ASN A 171 -26.77 0.35 -5.09
CA ASN A 171 -28.21 0.23 -5.32
C ASN A 171 -28.95 0.01 -4.00
N LYS A 172 -28.44 -0.89 -3.14
CA LYS A 172 -29.03 -1.23 -1.83
C LYS A 172 -28.85 -0.14 -0.77
N CYS A 173 -27.94 0.80 -0.93
CA CYS A 173 -27.76 1.84 0.09
C CYS A 173 -28.95 2.82 0.14
N GLY A 174 -29.36 3.22 1.34
CA GLY A 174 -30.47 4.16 1.56
C GLY A 174 -30.18 5.62 1.19
N LEU A 175 -29.11 5.89 0.45
CA LEU A 175 -28.69 7.24 0.08
C LEU A 175 -29.60 7.81 -1.03
N LYS A 176 -29.83 9.13 -1.00
CA LYS A 176 -30.56 9.82 -2.10
C LYS A 176 -29.76 9.76 -3.40
N GLY A 177 -30.44 9.83 -4.55
CA GLY A 177 -29.85 9.64 -5.89
C GLY A 177 -28.54 10.39 -6.15
N LYS A 178 -28.46 11.68 -5.76
CA LYS A 178 -27.23 12.47 -5.91
C LYS A 178 -26.01 11.88 -5.16
N PHE A 179 -26.23 11.32 -3.99
CA PHE A 179 -25.17 10.68 -3.19
C PHE A 179 -24.82 9.29 -3.71
N LYS A 180 -25.78 8.58 -4.32
CA LYS A 180 -25.49 7.33 -5.05
C LYS A 180 -24.61 7.58 -6.26
N ILE A 181 -24.90 8.63 -7.04
CA ILE A 181 -24.07 9.06 -8.19
C ILE A 181 -22.68 9.46 -7.73
N TRP A 182 -22.57 10.23 -6.64
CA TRP A 182 -21.28 10.58 -6.07
C TRP A 182 -20.47 9.34 -5.67
N ARG A 183 -21.10 8.36 -5.00
CA ARG A 183 -20.45 7.09 -4.64
C ARG A 183 -20.06 6.27 -5.87
N LEU A 184 -20.88 6.26 -6.91
CA LEU A 184 -20.54 5.62 -8.17
C LEU A 184 -19.27 6.25 -8.76
N GLN A 185 -19.23 7.58 -8.88
CA GLN A 185 -18.14 8.33 -9.50
C GLN A 185 -16.82 8.23 -8.73
N PHE A 186 -16.85 8.41 -7.41
CA PHE A 186 -15.63 8.56 -6.62
C PHE A 186 -15.20 7.29 -5.87
N HIS A 187 -16.08 6.29 -5.72
CA HIS A 187 -15.78 5.07 -4.98
C HIS A 187 -15.80 3.82 -5.85
N ALA A 188 -16.84 3.59 -6.65
CA ALA A 188 -16.89 2.41 -7.51
C ALA A 188 -15.91 2.53 -8.67
N TYR A 189 -15.96 3.63 -9.45
CA TYR A 189 -15.04 3.79 -10.59
C TYR A 189 -13.57 3.85 -10.17
N SER A 190 -13.24 4.47 -9.03
CA SER A 190 -11.84 4.53 -8.56
C SER A 190 -11.30 3.16 -8.18
N GLN A 191 -12.08 2.31 -7.53
CA GLN A 191 -11.66 0.94 -7.19
C GLN A 191 -11.49 0.07 -8.44
N THR A 192 -12.42 0.12 -9.39
CA THR A 192 -12.32 -0.65 -10.64
C THR A 192 -11.19 -0.12 -11.53
N PHE A 193 -10.95 1.20 -11.53
CA PHE A 193 -9.86 1.84 -12.27
C PHE A 193 -8.49 1.51 -11.68
N MET A 194 -8.33 1.53 -10.36
CA MET A 194 -7.07 1.12 -9.71
C MET A 194 -6.77 -0.37 -9.96
N ALA A 195 -7.80 -1.23 -9.91
CA ALA A 195 -7.66 -2.65 -10.25
C ALA A 195 -7.22 -2.86 -11.72
N THR A 196 -7.73 -2.04 -12.65
CA THR A 196 -7.37 -2.12 -14.08
C THR A 196 -6.05 -1.43 -14.44
N LEU A 197 -5.62 -0.39 -13.72
CA LEU A 197 -4.28 0.19 -13.89
C LEU A 197 -3.20 -0.80 -13.47
N SER A 198 -3.44 -1.54 -12.40
CA SER A 198 -2.59 -2.67 -11.98
C SER A 198 -2.45 -3.73 -13.10
N LEU A 199 -3.50 -3.94 -13.90
CA LEU A 199 -3.52 -4.83 -15.07
C LEU A 199 -2.60 -4.31 -16.19
N ARG A 200 -2.60 -3.00 -16.46
CA ARG A 200 -1.80 -2.38 -17.53
C ARG A 200 -0.30 -2.36 -17.19
N TYR A 201 0.05 -2.17 -15.92
CA TYR A 201 1.44 -2.22 -15.45
C TYR A 201 2.06 -3.63 -15.56
N LEU A 202 1.27 -4.71 -15.44
CA LEU A 202 1.73 -6.09 -15.57
C LEU A 202 1.61 -6.66 -16.99
N LEU A 203 0.68 -6.18 -17.82
CA LEU A 203 0.61 -6.57 -19.24
C LEU A 203 1.82 -6.07 -20.05
N LEU A 204 2.46 -4.97 -19.64
CA LEU A 204 3.78 -4.56 -20.16
C LEU A 204 4.89 -5.56 -19.79
N HIS A 205 4.74 -6.35 -18.73
CA HIS A 205 5.70 -7.38 -18.31
C HIS A 205 5.45 -8.76 -18.95
N SER A 206 4.22 -9.07 -19.39
CA SER A 206 3.94 -10.36 -20.02
C SER A 206 4.28 -10.40 -21.52
N ARG A 207 4.38 -9.25 -22.20
CA ARG A 207 4.64 -9.18 -23.65
C ARG A 207 6.13 -9.17 -24.03
N SER A 208 7.06 -9.09 -23.07
CA SER A 208 8.50 -9.07 -23.36
C SER A 208 9.16 -10.46 -23.46
N ASN A 209 8.42 -11.56 -23.24
CA ASN A 209 8.94 -12.94 -23.27
C ASN A 209 8.57 -13.73 -24.54
N THR A 210 8.34 -13.06 -25.67
CA THR A 210 8.28 -13.71 -26.98
C THR A 210 9.28 -13.04 -27.91
N SER A 211 10.53 -13.49 -27.86
CA SER A 211 11.55 -13.37 -28.90
C SER A 211 12.57 -14.47 -28.69
#